data_AF-A0A0R1WQL7-F1
#
_entry.id   AF-A0A0R1WQL7-F1
#
_cell.length_a   1.000
_cell.length_b   1.000
_cell.length_c   1.000
_cell.angle_alpha   90.00
_cell.angle_beta   90.00
_cell.angle_gamma   90.00
#
_symmetry.space_group_name_H-M   'P 1'
#
loop_
_entity.id
_entity.type
_entity.pdbx_description
1 polymer ?
#
loop_
_entity_poly.entity_id
_entity_poly.type
_entity_poly.pdbx_seq_one_letter_code
_entity_poly.pdbx_strand_id
1 'polypeptide(L)'
;MKQVKVSNVERDNFIRSIEESVGSFNLGSEGSLIDLVFKQLKQFEYNDNLEVELINFRRELIKYDMDTGHRHSRDVEELLFKIKNRNLPYI
;
A
#
# COMPACT_ATOMS: atom_id res chain seq x y z
N MET A 1 4.45 1.81 25.52
CA MET A 1 4.41 2.10 24.07
C MET A 1 3.31 3.12 23.83
N LYS A 2 3.64 4.32 23.31
CA LYS A 2 2.61 5.29 22.92
C LYS A 2 1.97 4.77 21.63
N GLN A 3 0.69 4.43 21.66
CA GLN A 3 -0.08 4.23 20.44
C GLN A 3 -0.16 5.59 19.73
N VAL A 4 0.63 5.76 18.68
CA VAL A 4 0.52 6.92 17.81
C VAL A 4 -0.77 6.73 17.04
N LYS A 5 -1.83 7.43 17.46
CA LYS A 5 -3.04 7.55 16.64
C LYS A 5 -2.66 8.37 15.42
N VAL A 6 -2.51 7.68 14.28
CA VAL A 6 -2.41 8.32 12.97
C VAL A 6 -3.65 9.21 12.80
N SER A 7 -3.46 10.48 12.47
CA SER A 7 -4.59 11.37 12.23
C SER A 7 -5.34 10.91 10.98
N ASN A 8 -6.67 11.08 10.95
CA ASN A 8 -7.47 10.74 9.76
C ASN A 8 -6.93 11.44 8.50
N VAL A 9 -6.41 12.67 8.63
CA VAL A 9 -5.82 13.43 7.51
C VAL A 9 -4.54 12.77 6.95
N GLU A 10 -3.66 12.29 7.81
CA GLU A 10 -2.44 11.58 7.37
C GLU A 10 -2.78 10.25 6.69
N ARG A 11 -3.77 9.53 7.22
CA ARG A 11 -4.30 8.30 6.62
C ARG A 11 -4.88 8.58 5.23
N ASP A 12 -5.74 9.58 5.10
CA ASP A 12 -6.39 9.93 3.84
C ASP A 12 -5.37 10.38 2.78
N ASN A 13 -4.35 11.16 3.18
CA ASN A 13 -3.27 11.55 2.28
C ASN A 13 -2.42 10.36 1.84
N PHE A 14 -2.18 9.39 2.74
CA PHE A 14 -1.47 8.16 2.38
C PHE A 14 -2.30 7.30 1.41
N ILE A 15 -3.58 7.08 1.69
CA ILE A 15 -4.51 6.34 0.81
C ILE A 15 -4.51 6.97 -0.59
N ARG A 16 -4.71 8.30 -0.66
CA ARG A 16 -4.70 9.03 -1.94
C ARG A 16 -3.40 8.86 -2.72
N SER A 17 -2.26 8.92 -2.03
CA SER A 17 -0.96 8.69 -2.66
C SER A 17 -0.84 7.29 -3.28
N ILE A 18 -1.37 6.26 -2.62
CA ILE A 18 -1.39 4.90 -3.17
C ILE A 18 -2.35 4.81 -4.36
N GLU A 19 -3.54 5.41 -4.28
CA GLU A 19 -4.51 5.47 -5.39
C GLU A 19 -3.92 6.14 -6.64
N GLU A 20 -3.16 7.22 -6.46
CA GLU A 20 -2.46 7.91 -7.56
C GLU A 20 -1.45 7.00 -8.27
N SER A 21 -0.72 6.14 -7.53
CA SER A 21 0.17 5.13 -8.17
C SER A 21 -0.62 4.15 -9.01
N VAL A 22 -1.74 3.64 -8.47
CA VAL A 22 -2.60 2.69 -9.17
C VAL A 22 -3.18 3.30 -10.45
N GLY A 23 -3.47 4.60 -10.45
CA GLY A 23 -3.91 5.32 -11.65
C GLY A 23 -2.92 5.29 -12.82
N SER A 24 -1.63 5.01 -12.54
CA SER A 24 -0.59 4.87 -13.57
C SER A 24 -0.39 3.45 -14.07
N PHE A 25 -1.03 2.46 -13.42
CA PHE A 25 -0.92 1.05 -13.79
C PHE A 25 -1.60 0.78 -15.13
N ASN A 26 -1.02 -0.14 -15.90
CA ASN A 26 -1.62 -0.66 -17.10
C ASN A 26 -2.80 -1.58 -16.75
N LEU A 27 -4.02 -1.03 -16.85
CA LEU A 27 -5.29 -1.71 -16.59
C LEU A 27 -5.45 -3.06 -17.31
N GLY A 28 -4.74 -3.29 -18.42
CA GLY A 28 -4.79 -4.55 -19.18
C GLY A 28 -3.86 -5.67 -18.70
N SER A 29 -2.78 -5.34 -17.97
CA SER A 29 -1.78 -6.31 -17.50
C SER A 29 -1.64 -6.38 -15.98
N GLU A 30 -2.12 -5.36 -15.26
CA GLU A 30 -1.94 -5.23 -13.80
C GLU A 30 -3.22 -5.43 -12.99
N GLY A 31 -4.29 -5.94 -13.61
CA GLY A 31 -5.59 -6.11 -12.93
C GLY A 31 -5.51 -6.80 -11.56
N SER A 32 -4.71 -7.86 -11.44
CA SER A 32 -4.49 -8.56 -10.16
C SER A 32 -3.70 -7.77 -9.12
N LEU A 33 -2.76 -6.90 -9.55
CA LEU A 33 -2.06 -5.99 -8.64
C LEU A 33 -3.02 -4.88 -8.18
N ILE A 34 -3.81 -4.34 -9.10
CA ILE A 34 -4.84 -3.33 -8.83
C ILE A 34 -5.85 -3.85 -7.80
N ASP A 35 -6.38 -5.07 -8.01
CA ASP A 35 -7.33 -5.70 -7.08
C ASP A 35 -6.72 -5.91 -5.69
N LEU A 36 -5.45 -6.32 -5.61
CA LEU A 36 -4.72 -6.47 -4.35
C LEU A 36 -4.61 -5.13 -3.62
N VAL A 37 -4.22 -4.06 -4.32
CA VAL A 37 -4.10 -2.73 -3.72
C VAL A 37 -5.46 -2.24 -3.22
N PHE A 38 -6.53 -2.33 -4.02
CA PHE A 38 -7.87 -1.88 -3.61
C PHE A 38 -8.44 -2.67 -2.43
N LYS A 39 -8.19 -3.99 -2.37
CA LYS A 39 -8.57 -4.81 -1.22
C LYS A 39 -7.93 -4.28 0.06
N GLN A 40 -6.66 -3.85 -0.03
CA GLN A 40 -5.91 -3.38 1.11
C GLN A 40 -6.24 -1.92 1.51
N LEU A 41 -6.50 -1.05 0.53
CA LEU A 41 -6.98 0.32 0.80
C LEU A 41 -8.27 0.33 1.63
N LYS A 42 -9.22 -0.57 1.31
CA LYS A 42 -10.43 -0.74 2.13
C LYS A 42 -10.11 -1.11 3.58
N GLN A 43 -9.07 -1.93 3.82
CA GLN A 43 -8.65 -2.24 5.20
C GLN A 43 -8.08 -1.02 5.92
N PHE A 44 -7.38 -0.13 5.20
CA PHE A 44 -6.84 1.09 5.79
C PHE A 44 -7.92 2.08 6.24
N GLU A 45 -9.05 2.13 5.55
CA GLU A 45 -10.18 3.01 5.91
C GLU A 45 -10.83 2.63 7.24
N TYR A 46 -10.97 1.31 7.51
CA TYR A 46 -11.76 0.81 8.64
C TYR A 46 -10.93 0.26 9.81
N ASN A 47 -9.63 0.01 9.65
CA ASN A 47 -8.80 -0.59 10.70
C ASN A 47 -8.04 0.45 11.53
N ASP A 48 -8.22 0.40 12.85
CA ASP A 48 -7.49 1.24 13.80
C ASP A 48 -5.99 0.90 13.87
N ASN A 49 -5.60 -0.32 13.50
CA ASN A 49 -4.23 -0.81 13.52
C ASN A 49 -3.58 -0.78 12.13
N LEU A 50 -3.39 0.44 11.63
CA LEU A 50 -2.79 0.70 10.32
C LEU A 50 -1.39 0.05 10.15
N GLU A 51 -0.62 -0.06 11.22
CA GLU A 51 0.71 -0.69 11.19
C GLU A 51 0.67 -2.16 10.77
N VAL A 52 -0.26 -2.92 11.35
CA VAL A 52 -0.41 -4.35 11.02
C VAL A 52 -0.85 -4.50 9.57
N GLU A 53 -1.78 -3.66 9.12
CA GLU A 53 -2.24 -3.67 7.74
C GLU A 53 -1.13 -3.30 6.74
N LEU A 54 -0.26 -2.35 7.07
CA LEU A 54 0.88 -1.99 6.23
C LEU A 54 1.93 -3.11 6.17
N ILE A 55 2.18 -3.81 7.27
CA ILE A 55 3.06 -4.98 7.30
C ILE A 55 2.48 -6.09 6.41
N ASN A 56 1.18 -6.33 6.49
CA ASN A 56 0.50 -7.31 5.65
C ASN A 56 0.56 -6.91 4.17
N PHE A 57 0.27 -5.65 3.85
CA PHE A 57 0.33 -5.13 2.49
C PHE A 57 1.72 -5.32 1.87
N ARG A 58 2.77 -4.97 2.63
CA ARG A 58 4.16 -5.17 2.19
C ARG A 58 4.45 -6.64 1.88
N ARG A 59 3.96 -7.57 2.70
CA ARG A 59 4.15 -9.01 2.48
C ARG A 59 3.41 -9.49 1.23
N GLU A 60 2.18 -9.03 1.04
CA GLU A 60 1.37 -9.37 -0.15
C GLU A 60 2.01 -8.84 -1.44
N LEU A 61 2.55 -7.62 -1.43
CA LEU A 61 3.28 -7.05 -2.57
C LEU A 61 4.54 -7.83 -2.94
N ILE A 62 5.37 -8.18 -1.96
CA ILE A 62 6.57 -9.00 -2.19
C ILE A 62 6.20 -10.37 -2.75
N LYS A 63 5.14 -10.99 -2.20
CA LYS A 63 4.65 -12.26 -2.69
C LYS A 63 4.15 -12.15 -4.14
N TYR A 64 3.36 -11.13 -4.45
CA TYR A 64 2.86 -10.88 -5.80
C TYR A 64 4.00 -10.72 -6.81
N ASP A 65 5.04 -9.96 -6.46
CA ASP A 65 6.21 -9.76 -7.31
C ASP A 65 6.94 -11.08 -7.60
N MET A 66 7.13 -11.91 -6.58
CA MET A 66 7.70 -13.25 -6.74
C MET A 66 6.81 -14.17 -7.60
N ASP A 67 5.50 -14.22 -7.32
CA ASP A 67 4.55 -15.10 -7.99
C ASP A 67 4.36 -14.74 -9.48
N THR A 68 4.55 -13.47 -9.83
CA THR A 68 4.48 -12.98 -11.22
C THR A 68 5.82 -12.99 -11.95
N GLY A 69 6.91 -13.44 -11.29
CA GLY A 69 8.24 -13.46 -11.86
C GLY A 69 8.78 -12.07 -12.16
N HIS A 70 8.54 -11.11 -11.27
CA HIS A 70 9.02 -9.72 -11.33
C HIS A 70 8.52 -8.88 -12.51
N ARG A 71 7.44 -9.31 -13.19
CA ARG A 71 6.87 -8.63 -14.35
C ARG A 71 6.35 -7.22 -14.05
N HIS A 72 5.99 -6.96 -12.79
CA HIS A 72 5.45 -5.68 -12.31
C HIS A 72 6.34 -5.04 -11.23
N SER A 73 7.63 -5.39 -11.24
CA SER A 73 8.60 -4.98 -10.21
C SER A 73 8.65 -3.47 -10.02
N ARG A 74 8.56 -2.69 -11.10
CA ARG A 74 8.52 -1.21 -11.02
C ARG A 74 7.35 -0.71 -10.17
N ASP A 75 6.14 -1.20 -10.44
CA ASP A 75 4.91 -0.77 -9.77
C ASP A 75 4.91 -1.25 -8.30
N VAL A 76 5.40 -2.47 -8.07
CA VAL A 76 5.59 -3.00 -6.72
C VAL A 76 6.61 -2.18 -5.93
N GLU A 77 7.75 -1.81 -6.53
CA GLU A 77 8.78 -0.99 -5.89
C GLU A 77 8.25 0.40 -5.52
N GLU A 78 7.45 1.02 -6.38
CA GLU A 78 6.82 2.30 -6.09
C GLU A 78 5.89 2.21 -4.86
N LEU A 79 5.04 1.18 -4.83
CA LEU A 79 4.14 0.94 -3.68
C LEU A 79 4.94 0.68 -2.40
N LEU A 80 5.98 -0.14 -2.46
CA LEU A 80 6.87 -0.42 -1.33
C LEU A 80 7.59 0.84 -0.85
N PHE A 81 8.03 1.70 -1.77
CA PHE A 81 8.65 2.98 -1.45
C PHE A 81 7.66 3.90 -0.71
N LYS A 82 6.41 3.99 -1.17
CA LYS A 82 5.37 4.80 -0.51
C LYS A 82 5.02 4.26 0.88
N ILE A 83 4.93 2.95 1.05
CA ILE A 83 4.74 2.32 2.37
C ILE A 83 5.89 2.68 3.32
N LYS A 84 7.14 2.60 2.84
CA LYS A 84 8.35 2.89 3.62
C LYS A 84 8.48 4.37 3.99
N ASN A 85 8.11 5.27 3.08
CA ASN A 85 8.26 6.73 3.24
C ASN A 85 6.94 7.42 3.59
N ARG A 86 5.97 6.68 4.14
CA ARG A 86 4.75 7.30 4.67
C ARG A 86 5.18 8.35 5.71
N ASN A 87 4.72 9.59 5.54
CA ASN A 87 4.92 10.69 6.50
C ASN A 87 4.11 10.42 7.78
N LEU A 88 4.43 9.34 8.50
CA LEU A 88 3.97 9.11 9.85
C LEU A 88 5.16 9.37 10.78
N PRO A 89 4.97 10.11 11.87
CA PRO A 89 6.06 10.44 12.78
C PRO A 89 6.75 9.15 13.21
N TYR A 90 8.05 9.07 12.91
CA TYR A 90 8.92 7.98 13.36
C TYR A 90 8.74 7.80 14.87
N ILE A 91 8.51 6.55 15.29
CA ILE A 91 8.58 6.15 16.70
C ILE A 91 10.05 6.06 17.10
#